data_AF-A0A892ZDZ8-F1
#
_entry.id   AF-A0A892ZDZ8-F1
#
_cell.length_a   1.000
_cell.length_b   1.000
_cell.length_c   1.000
_cell.angle_alpha   90.00
_cell.angle_beta   90.00
_cell.angle_gamma   90.00
#
_symmetry.space_group_name_H-M   'P 1'
#
loop_
_entity.id
_entity.type
_entity.pdbx_description
1 polymer ?
#
loop_
_entity_poly.entity_id
_entity_poly.type
_entity_poly.pdbx_seq_one_letter_code
_entity_poly.pdbx_strand_id
1 'polypeptide(L)'
;MRTRDETIKRQLEFILKARFTGRDLIAYFDCMPEKMLRRAITLFSEVYPSETVISDEQFGFIGYMLSTNKMVEQESFSNFIRSISTINYSIEQKEKLVNITKDNIFSLCNGLTFEFDNFLVLMLNQEQLADYVKWMADIEDEAVLMRAMGILQYEHFDRVPVEIIESLKQTIINKLK
;
A
#
# COMPACT_ATOMS: atom_id res chain seq x y z
N MET A 1 9.01 -10.12 25.90
CA MET A 1 8.29 -9.68 24.69
C MET A 1 7.20 -8.66 25.01
N ARG A 2 6.21 -8.96 25.87
CA ARG A 2 5.12 -8.03 26.23
C ARG A 2 5.56 -6.61 26.62
N THR A 3 6.52 -6.46 27.53
CA THR A 3 7.02 -5.15 27.99
C THR A 3 7.67 -4.33 26.88
N ARG A 4 8.32 -4.97 25.90
CA ARG A 4 8.95 -4.29 24.77
C ARG A 4 7.91 -3.83 23.74
N ASP A 5 6.92 -4.67 23.47
CA ASP A 5 5.81 -4.33 22.58
C ASP A 5 4.98 -3.18 23.15
N GLU A 6 4.69 -3.22 24.45
CA GLU A 6 4.03 -2.12 25.17
C GLU A 6 4.84 -0.82 25.09
N THR A 7 6.18 -0.90 25.18
CA THR A 7 7.04 0.28 25.06
C THR A 7 6.97 0.86 23.65
N ILE A 8 7.07 0.03 22.60
CA ILE A 8 6.95 0.46 21.20
C ILE A 8 5.58 1.09 20.95
N LYS A 9 4.50 0.42 21.40
CA LYS A 9 3.13 0.89 21.21
C LYS A 9 2.90 2.24 21.90
N ARG A 10 3.35 2.40 23.14
CA ARG A 10 3.27 3.69 23.85
C ARG A 10 4.06 4.81 23.16
N GLN A 11 5.24 4.50 22.61
CA GLN A 11 6.02 5.48 21.84
C GLN A 11 5.29 5.90 20.57
N LEU A 12 4.73 4.95 19.83
CA LEU A 12 3.93 5.23 18.63
C LEU A 12 2.68 6.06 18.97
N GLU A 13 1.93 5.70 20.01
CA GLU A 13 0.77 6.47 20.48
C GLU A 13 1.15 7.88 20.96
N PHE A 14 2.33 8.06 21.54
CA PHE A 14 2.86 9.37 21.91
C PHE A 14 3.17 10.21 20.66
N ILE A 15 3.83 9.62 19.66
CA ILE A 15 4.12 10.29 18.38
C ILE A 15 2.83 10.67 17.65
N LEU A 16 1.81 9.80 17.66
CA LEU A 16 0.52 10.08 17.01
C LEU A 16 -0.23 11.27 17.62
N LYS A 17 0.07 11.63 18.87
CA LYS A 17 -0.49 12.81 19.56
C LYS A 17 0.39 14.06 19.40
N ALA A 18 1.57 13.94 18.79
CA ALA A 18 2.47 15.05 18.58
C ALA A 18 1.97 16.01 17.50
N ARG A 19 2.56 17.21 17.46
CA ARG A 19 2.19 18.23 16.47
C ARG A 19 2.71 17.91 15.07
N PHE A 20 3.86 17.22 14.97
CA PHE A 20 4.58 16.93 13.72
C PHE A 20 4.61 15.44 13.42
N THR A 21 3.42 14.81 13.48
CA THR A 21 3.26 13.34 13.48
C THR A 21 3.98 12.66 12.33
N GLY A 22 3.84 13.17 11.10
CA GLY A 22 4.46 12.55 9.93
C GLY A 22 5.98 12.49 10.02
N ARG A 23 6.62 13.62 10.34
CA ARG A 23 8.07 13.72 10.47
C ARG A 23 8.62 12.84 11.58
N ASP A 24 7.94 12.84 12.72
CA ASP A 24 8.35 12.08 13.90
C ASP A 24 8.20 10.57 13.68
N LEU A 25 7.17 10.13 12.94
CA LEU A 25 7.03 8.74 12.51
C LEU A 25 8.15 8.31 11.56
N ILE A 26 8.50 9.14 10.56
CA ILE A 26 9.63 8.86 9.65
C ILE A 26 10.91 8.67 10.47
N ALA A 27 11.24 9.63 11.34
CA ALA A 27 12.45 9.57 12.16
C ALA A 27 12.48 8.33 13.07
N TYR A 28 11.33 7.96 13.64
CA TYR A 28 11.20 6.79 14.49
C TYR A 28 11.47 5.48 13.73
N PHE A 29 10.87 5.33 12.54
CA PHE A 29 11.05 4.15 11.69
C PHE A 29 12.45 4.11 11.05
N ASP A 30 13.07 5.26 10.75
CA ASP A 30 14.44 5.33 10.26
C ASP A 30 15.47 4.86 11.28
N CYS A 31 15.27 5.22 12.56
CA CYS A 31 16.17 4.83 13.65
C CYS A 31 15.95 3.40 14.14
N MET A 32 14.92 2.71 13.65
CA MET A 32 14.56 1.40 14.16
C MET A 32 15.49 0.31 13.62
N PRO A 33 16.05 -0.57 14.48
CA PRO A 33 16.80 -1.72 14.03
C PRO A 33 15.93 -2.62 13.14
N GLU A 34 16.48 -3.09 12.02
CA GLU A 34 15.76 -3.88 11.02
C GLU A 34 15.02 -5.09 11.61
N LYS A 35 15.68 -5.82 12.53
CA LYS A 35 15.08 -6.94 13.28
C LYS A 35 13.83 -6.59 14.10
N MET A 36 13.56 -5.31 14.31
CA MET A 36 12.39 -4.79 15.01
C MET A 36 11.32 -4.21 14.09
N LEU A 37 11.66 -3.88 12.83
CA LEU A 37 10.74 -3.22 11.89
C LEU A 37 9.45 -4.01 11.73
N ARG A 38 9.56 -5.32 11.43
CA ARG A 38 8.39 -6.20 11.33
C ARG A 38 7.43 -6.07 12.52
N ARG A 39 7.97 -6.08 13.74
CA ARG A 39 7.13 -6.00 14.96
C ARG A 39 6.53 -4.62 15.14
N ALA A 40 7.30 -3.56 14.88
CA ALA A 40 6.80 -2.19 15.03
C ALA A 40 5.74 -1.84 13.99
N ILE A 41 5.90 -2.27 12.74
CA ILE A 41 4.87 -2.09 11.70
C ILE A 41 3.57 -2.77 12.12
N THR A 42 3.62 -4.01 12.64
CA THR A 42 2.43 -4.68 13.17
C THR A 42 1.77 -3.85 14.27
N LEU A 43 2.53 -3.45 15.30
CA LEU A 43 1.99 -2.69 16.43
C LEU A 43 1.46 -1.32 16.02
N PHE A 44 2.10 -0.68 15.06
CA PHE A 44 1.68 0.60 14.50
C PHE A 44 0.36 0.46 13.75
N SER A 45 0.21 -0.58 12.94
CA SER A 45 -1.01 -0.86 12.18
C SER A 45 -2.23 -1.14 13.07
N GLU A 46 -2.02 -1.49 14.34
CA GLU A 46 -3.11 -1.63 15.33
C GLU A 46 -3.65 -0.30 15.86
N VAL A 47 -2.87 0.78 15.75
CA VAL A 47 -3.20 2.10 16.32
C VAL A 47 -3.29 3.21 15.28
N TYR A 48 -2.81 2.94 14.06
CA TYR A 48 -2.84 3.86 12.93
C TYR A 48 -3.77 3.34 11.84
N PRO A 49 -4.61 4.17 11.22
CA PRO A 49 -4.74 5.60 11.49
C PRO A 49 -5.49 5.89 12.79
N SER A 50 -5.15 6.98 13.47
CA SER A 50 -5.89 7.45 14.65
C SER A 50 -7.17 8.21 14.28
N GLU A 51 -7.30 8.60 13.01
CA GLU A 51 -8.38 9.43 12.46
C GLU A 51 -8.72 8.97 11.03
N THR A 52 -9.97 9.15 10.59
CA THR A 52 -10.38 8.75 9.23
C THR A 52 -9.91 9.73 8.15
N VAL A 53 -9.64 10.99 8.51
CA VAL A 53 -9.05 11.99 7.62
C VAL A 53 -7.70 12.35 8.19
N ILE A 54 -6.67 12.41 7.34
CA ILE A 54 -5.29 12.65 7.77
C ILE A 54 -4.77 13.98 7.26
N SER A 55 -3.82 14.55 8.01
CA SER A 55 -3.05 15.72 7.59
C SER A 55 -2.06 15.41 6.45
N ASP A 56 -1.58 16.45 5.77
CA ASP A 56 -0.56 16.32 4.72
C ASP A 56 0.75 15.72 5.25
N GLU A 57 1.12 15.98 6.51
CA GLU A 57 2.30 15.37 7.11
C GLU A 57 2.12 13.86 7.31
N GLN A 58 0.96 13.43 7.81
CA GLN A 58 0.64 12.01 7.93
C GLN A 58 0.56 11.34 6.55
N PHE A 59 0.00 12.04 5.55
CA PHE A 59 -0.01 11.57 4.16
C PHE A 59 1.42 11.41 3.62
N GLY A 60 2.31 12.37 3.91
CA GLY A 60 3.73 12.29 3.56
C GLY A 60 4.42 11.07 4.18
N PHE A 61 4.07 10.71 5.41
CA PHE A 61 4.55 9.48 6.05
C PHE A 61 4.05 8.21 5.34
N ILE A 62 2.79 8.17 4.88
CA ILE A 62 2.30 7.04 4.06
C ILE A 62 3.11 6.92 2.77
N GLY A 63 3.36 8.04 2.09
CA GLY A 63 4.22 8.08 0.91
C GLY A 63 5.62 7.54 1.19
N TYR A 64 6.24 7.93 2.31
CA TYR A 64 7.52 7.39 2.76
C TYR A 64 7.47 5.87 2.95
N MET A 65 6.45 5.35 3.64
CA MET A 65 6.33 3.91 3.90
C MET A 65 6.20 3.11 2.60
N LEU A 66 5.42 3.60 1.64
CA LEU A 66 5.21 2.96 0.33
C LEU A 66 6.44 3.06 -0.60
N SER A 67 7.31 4.05 -0.38
CA SER A 67 8.47 4.32 -1.24
C SER A 67 9.79 3.78 -0.69
N THR A 68 9.77 3.13 0.48
CA THR A 68 10.99 2.70 1.15
C THR A 68 11.07 1.17 1.19
N ASN A 69 11.98 0.58 0.40
CA ASN A 69 12.14 -0.87 0.29
C ASN A 69 12.26 -1.59 1.64
N LYS A 70 13.08 -1.07 2.57
CA LYS A 70 13.24 -1.67 3.92
C LYS A 70 11.92 -1.80 4.70
N MET A 71 10.92 -0.99 4.36
CA MET A 71 9.58 -1.04 4.95
C MET A 71 8.69 -2.01 4.17
N VAL A 72 8.65 -1.87 2.84
CA VAL A 72 7.80 -2.68 1.95
C VAL A 72 8.14 -4.17 2.01
N GLU A 73 9.42 -4.51 2.16
CA GLU A 73 9.92 -5.89 2.22
C GLU A 73 9.60 -6.60 3.55
N GLN A 74 9.05 -5.89 4.54
CA GLN A 74 8.67 -6.51 5.80
C GLN A 74 7.38 -7.32 5.62
N GLU A 75 7.37 -8.58 6.08
CA GLU A 75 6.18 -9.46 6.02
C GLU A 75 4.91 -8.81 6.62
N SER A 76 5.10 -7.94 7.62
CA SER A 76 4.02 -7.22 8.30
C SER A 76 3.52 -5.98 7.55
N PHE A 77 4.13 -5.60 6.43
CA PHE A 77 3.74 -4.40 5.68
C PHE A 77 2.31 -4.50 5.15
N SER A 78 1.81 -5.72 4.90
CA SER A 78 0.40 -5.99 4.63
C SER A 78 -0.54 -5.45 5.72
N ASN A 79 -0.14 -5.49 7.00
CA ASN A 79 -0.92 -4.92 8.10
C ASN A 79 -1.05 -3.39 7.96
N PHE A 80 0.03 -2.74 7.53
CA PHE A 80 0.04 -1.30 7.32
C PHE A 80 -0.86 -0.93 6.14
N ILE A 81 -0.78 -1.66 5.03
CA ILE A 81 -1.70 -1.45 3.89
C ILE A 81 -3.16 -1.57 4.32
N ARG A 82 -3.52 -2.63 5.06
CA ARG A 82 -4.90 -2.80 5.57
C ARG A 82 -5.34 -1.62 6.42
N SER A 83 -4.44 -1.08 7.24
CA SER A 83 -4.79 0.00 8.16
C SER A 83 -4.98 1.31 7.40
N ILE A 84 -4.11 1.64 6.44
CA ILE A 84 -4.24 2.85 5.63
C ILE A 84 -5.38 2.80 4.60
N SER A 85 -5.89 1.60 4.27
CA SER A 85 -7.10 1.43 3.46
C SER A 85 -8.37 1.97 4.14
N THR A 86 -8.34 2.25 5.45
CA THR A 86 -9.48 2.81 6.20
C THR A 86 -9.56 4.34 6.15
N ILE A 87 -8.58 5.00 5.52
CA ILE A 87 -8.46 6.46 5.45
C ILE A 87 -9.31 7.00 4.29
N ASN A 88 -10.06 8.06 4.56
CA ASN A 88 -10.80 8.84 3.58
C ASN A 88 -9.88 9.85 2.88
N TYR A 89 -9.18 9.39 1.85
CA TYR A 89 -8.32 10.24 1.04
C TYR A 89 -9.13 11.23 0.18
N SER A 90 -8.62 12.45 0.08
CA SER A 90 -9.08 13.40 -0.94
C SER A 90 -8.75 12.91 -2.35
N ILE A 91 -9.37 13.49 -3.38
CA ILE A 91 -9.08 13.16 -4.78
C ILE A 91 -7.59 13.39 -5.09
N GLU A 92 -7.04 14.53 -4.66
CA GLU A 92 -5.62 14.85 -4.85
C GLU A 92 -4.68 13.85 -4.14
N GLN A 93 -5.04 13.42 -2.93
CA GLN A 93 -4.27 12.41 -2.20
C GLN A 93 -4.31 11.04 -2.91
N LYS A 94 -5.46 10.64 -3.46
CA LYS A 94 -5.58 9.42 -4.26
C LYS A 94 -4.70 9.47 -5.50
N GLU A 95 -4.72 10.57 -6.24
CA GLU A 95 -3.85 10.76 -7.42
C GLU A 95 -2.36 10.67 -7.06
N LYS A 96 -1.95 11.33 -5.96
CA LYS A 96 -0.57 11.24 -5.47
C LYS A 96 -0.19 9.82 -5.05
N LEU A 97 -1.07 9.10 -4.35
CA LEU A 97 -0.82 7.72 -3.97
C LEU A 97 -0.69 6.81 -5.19
N VAL A 98 -1.53 6.99 -6.20
CA VAL A 98 -1.43 6.23 -7.46
C VAL A 98 -0.09 6.45 -8.14
N ASN A 99 0.45 7.66 -8.13
CA ASN A 99 1.79 7.92 -8.66
C ASN A 99 2.86 7.24 -7.80
N ILE A 100 2.77 7.35 -6.47
CA ILE A 100 3.69 6.65 -5.55
C ILE A 100 3.67 5.14 -5.78
N THR A 101 2.49 4.53 -5.97
CA THR A 101 2.39 3.09 -6.20
C THR A 101 2.95 2.69 -7.56
N LYS A 102 2.82 3.54 -8.58
CA LYS A 102 3.45 3.33 -9.89
C LYS A 102 4.97 3.38 -9.80
N ASP A 103 5.50 4.41 -9.14
CA ASP A 103 6.94 4.63 -9.01
C ASP A 103 7.63 3.50 -8.21
N ASN A 104 6.89 2.81 -7.34
CA ASN A 104 7.41 1.76 -6.46
C ASN A 104 6.81 0.37 -6.75
N ILE A 105 6.24 0.17 -7.94
CA ILE A 105 5.44 -1.03 -8.25
C ILE A 105 6.21 -2.34 -8.07
N PHE A 106 7.49 -2.39 -8.42
CA PHE A 106 8.30 -3.61 -8.31
C PHE A 106 8.44 -4.06 -6.86
N SER A 107 8.75 -3.14 -5.95
CA SER A 107 8.87 -3.45 -4.52
C SER A 107 7.50 -3.86 -3.94
N LEU A 108 6.45 -3.14 -4.31
CA LEU A 108 5.09 -3.39 -3.82
C LEU A 108 4.55 -4.75 -4.30
N CYS A 109 4.74 -5.11 -5.58
CA CYS A 109 4.27 -6.39 -6.12
C CYS A 109 5.03 -7.60 -5.58
N ASN A 110 6.32 -7.45 -5.24
CA ASN A 110 7.12 -8.50 -4.63
C ASN A 110 6.80 -8.71 -3.14
N GLY A 111 6.51 -7.64 -2.41
CA GLY A 111 6.28 -7.70 -0.96
C GLY A 111 4.82 -7.92 -0.55
N LEU A 112 3.85 -7.60 -1.41
CA LEU A 112 2.43 -7.55 -1.05
C LEU A 112 1.56 -8.30 -2.03
N THR A 113 0.55 -8.98 -1.50
CA THR A 113 -0.43 -9.70 -2.31
C THR A 113 -1.82 -9.08 -2.26
N PHE A 114 -2.71 -9.65 -1.47
CA PHE A 114 -4.13 -9.32 -1.46
C PHE A 114 -4.43 -7.92 -0.92
N GLU A 115 -3.67 -7.45 0.06
CA GLU A 115 -3.95 -6.16 0.72
C GLU A 115 -3.71 -4.98 -0.22
N PHE A 116 -2.68 -5.08 -1.06
CA PHE A 116 -2.36 -4.06 -2.03
C PHE A 116 -3.42 -4.00 -3.14
N ASP A 117 -3.93 -5.15 -3.59
CA ASP A 117 -5.02 -5.22 -4.57
C ASP A 117 -6.27 -4.51 -4.04
N ASN A 118 -6.68 -4.82 -2.80
CA ASN A 118 -7.82 -4.14 -2.17
C ASN A 118 -7.58 -2.64 -1.99
N PHE A 119 -6.36 -2.24 -1.64
CA PHE A 119 -6.01 -0.84 -1.50
C PHE A 119 -6.18 -0.09 -2.83
N LEU A 120 -5.72 -0.66 -3.94
CA LEU A 120 -5.91 -0.08 -5.28
C LEU A 120 -7.40 0.04 -5.65
N VAL A 121 -8.21 -0.98 -5.35
CA VAL A 121 -9.67 -0.99 -5.60
C VAL A 121 -10.38 0.11 -4.81
N LEU A 122 -9.93 0.43 -3.60
CA LEU A 122 -10.50 1.51 -2.78
C LEU A 122 -10.06 2.90 -3.24
N MET A 123 -8.84 3.01 -3.79
CA MET A 123 -8.31 4.26 -4.30
C MET A 123 -8.91 4.64 -5.66
N LEU A 124 -9.05 3.68 -6.56
CA LEU A 124 -9.40 3.89 -7.95
C LEU A 124 -10.86 3.55 -8.23
N ASN A 125 -11.52 4.34 -9.07
CA ASN A 125 -12.78 3.87 -9.68
C ASN A 125 -12.49 2.76 -10.71
N GLN A 126 -13.53 2.08 -11.19
CA GLN A 126 -13.36 0.90 -12.06
C GLN A 126 -12.64 1.21 -13.38
N GLU A 127 -12.88 2.38 -13.99
CA GLU A 127 -12.20 2.80 -15.22
C GLU A 127 -10.71 3.08 -14.95
N GLN A 128 -10.42 3.81 -13.86
CA GLN A 128 -9.05 4.10 -13.45
C GLN A 128 -8.29 2.83 -13.05
N LEU A 129 -8.97 1.86 -12.42
CA LEU A 129 -8.40 0.57 -12.07
C LEU A 129 -8.06 -0.25 -13.32
N ALA A 130 -8.95 -0.25 -14.33
CA ALA A 130 -8.68 -0.90 -15.60
C ALA A 130 -7.48 -0.26 -16.33
N ASP A 131 -7.38 1.07 -16.34
CA ASP A 131 -6.21 1.77 -16.90
C ASP A 131 -4.93 1.46 -16.13
N TYR A 132 -5.01 1.37 -14.80
CA TYR A 132 -3.88 0.99 -13.95
C TYR A 132 -3.41 -0.43 -14.26
N VAL A 133 -4.34 -1.39 -14.35
CA VAL A 133 -4.03 -2.78 -14.68
C VAL A 133 -3.47 -2.91 -16.10
N LYS A 134 -4.00 -2.13 -17.06
CA LYS A 134 -3.45 -2.07 -18.41
C LYS A 134 -1.99 -1.58 -18.39
N TRP A 135 -1.71 -0.51 -17.64
CA TRP A 135 -0.34 -0.04 -17.44
C TRP A 135 0.56 -1.12 -16.80
N MET A 136 0.06 -1.88 -15.82
CA MET A 136 0.79 -3.00 -15.24
C MET A 136 1.03 -4.12 -16.26
N ALA A 137 0.06 -4.42 -17.11
CA ALA A 137 0.17 -5.44 -18.15
C ALA A 137 1.23 -5.09 -19.20
N ASP A 138 1.57 -3.80 -19.37
CA ASP A 138 2.64 -3.34 -20.24
C ASP A 138 4.04 -3.53 -19.63
N ILE A 139 4.14 -3.76 -18.32
CA ILE A 139 5.41 -4.03 -17.62
C ILE A 139 5.79 -5.51 -17.81
N GLU A 140 7.00 -5.75 -18.34
CA GLU A 140 7.56 -7.08 -18.57
C GLU A 140 8.22 -7.66 -17.31
N ASP A 141 7.50 -7.65 -16.19
CA ASP A 141 7.95 -8.22 -14.92
C ASP A 141 6.93 -9.24 -14.39
N GLU A 142 7.41 -10.43 -14.02
CA GLU A 142 6.56 -11.55 -13.61
C GLU A 142 5.71 -11.21 -12.38
N ALA A 143 6.29 -10.56 -11.36
CA ALA A 143 5.55 -10.23 -10.14
C ALA A 143 4.45 -9.19 -10.41
N VAL A 144 4.75 -8.20 -11.26
CA VAL A 144 3.77 -7.19 -11.68
C VAL A 144 2.66 -7.80 -12.53
N LEU A 145 2.99 -8.68 -13.47
CA LEU A 145 2.01 -9.38 -14.31
C LEU A 145 1.10 -10.31 -13.49
N MET A 146 1.67 -11.07 -12.55
CA MET A 146 0.91 -11.91 -11.63
C MET A 146 -0.03 -11.07 -10.75
N ARG A 147 0.40 -9.89 -10.31
CA ARG A 147 -0.43 -8.94 -9.56
C ARG A 147 -1.58 -8.39 -10.42
N ALA A 148 -1.28 -7.96 -11.65
CA ALA A 148 -2.28 -7.49 -12.60
C ALA A 148 -3.36 -8.57 -12.84
N MET A 149 -2.95 -9.83 -12.99
CA MET A 149 -3.88 -10.96 -13.10
C MET A 149 -4.72 -11.15 -11.83
N GLY A 150 -4.11 -11.03 -10.65
CA GLY A 150 -4.81 -11.08 -9.37
C GLY A 150 -5.94 -10.05 -9.29
N ILE A 151 -5.66 -8.79 -9.64
CA ILE A 151 -6.67 -7.71 -9.66
C ILE A 151 -7.84 -8.06 -10.59
N LEU A 152 -7.55 -8.58 -11.80
CA LEU A 152 -8.56 -8.95 -12.80
C LEU A 152 -9.43 -10.16 -12.41
N GLN A 153 -9.02 -10.94 -11.41
CA GLN A 153 -9.82 -12.07 -10.91
C GLN A 153 -10.92 -11.64 -9.95
N TYR A 154 -10.85 -10.43 -9.40
CA TYR A 154 -11.87 -9.93 -8.50
C TYR A 154 -13.04 -9.30 -9.26
N GLU A 155 -14.26 -9.48 -8.75
CA GLU A 155 -15.51 -8.90 -9.26
C GLU A 155 -15.59 -7.39 -8.93
N HIS A 156 -14.67 -6.61 -9.49
CA HIS A 156 -14.56 -5.17 -9.27
C HIS A 156 -14.83 -4.34 -10.52
N PHE A 157 -15.17 -4.98 -11.64
CA PHE A 157 -15.18 -4.38 -12.99
C PHE A 157 -16.58 -4.34 -13.64
N ASP A 158 -17.65 -4.24 -12.86
CA ASP A 158 -19.05 -4.27 -13.36
C ASP A 158 -19.38 -3.23 -14.45
N ARG A 159 -18.64 -2.12 -14.51
CA ARG A 159 -18.79 -1.00 -15.45
C ARG A 159 -17.77 -1.04 -16.59
N VAL A 160 -16.85 -1.99 -16.58
CA VAL A 160 -15.87 -2.18 -17.65
C VAL A 160 -16.34 -3.33 -18.54
N PRO A 161 -16.41 -3.16 -19.88
CA PRO A 161 -16.80 -4.23 -20.78
C PRO A 161 -15.99 -5.51 -20.56
N VAL A 162 -16.69 -6.64 -20.49
CA VAL A 162 -16.08 -7.97 -20.21
C VAL A 162 -15.01 -8.30 -21.24
N GLU A 163 -15.19 -7.88 -22.49
CA GLU A 163 -14.25 -8.09 -23.58
C GLU A 163 -12.89 -7.42 -23.33
N ILE A 164 -12.88 -6.25 -22.67
CA ILE A 164 -11.64 -5.54 -22.31
C ILE A 164 -10.91 -6.32 -21.21
N ILE A 165 -11.65 -6.79 -20.20
CA ILE A 165 -11.09 -7.58 -19.10
C ILE A 165 -10.49 -8.89 -19.61
N GLU A 166 -11.22 -9.62 -20.46
CA GLU A 166 -10.72 -10.87 -21.05
C GLU A 166 -9.54 -10.65 -22.00
N SER A 167 -9.54 -9.56 -22.77
CA SER A 167 -8.39 -9.19 -23.61
C SER A 167 -7.12 -8.90 -22.78
N LEU A 168 -7.26 -8.17 -21.67
CA LEU A 168 -6.15 -7.92 -20.74
C LEU A 168 -5.64 -9.21 -20.10
N LYS A 169 -6.53 -10.08 -19.61
CA LYS A 169 -6.16 -11.39 -19.06
C LYS A 169 -5.37 -12.20 -20.08
N GLN A 170 -5.85 -12.29 -21.33
CA GLN A 170 -5.16 -13.05 -22.37
C GLN A 170 -3.78 -12.46 -22.70
N THR A 171 -3.65 -11.14 -22.69
CA THR A 171 -2.37 -10.44 -22.90
C THR A 171 -1.36 -10.83 -21.81
N ILE A 172 -1.77 -10.76 -20.54
CA ILE A 172 -0.93 -11.12 -19.40
C ILE A 172 -0.54 -12.61 -19.45
N ILE A 173 -1.50 -13.51 -19.72
CA ILE A 173 -1.24 -14.96 -19.87
C ILE A 173 -0.19 -15.23 -20.94
N ASN A 174 -0.22 -14.50 -22.05
CA ASN A 174 0.75 -14.69 -23.13
C ASN A 174 2.16 -14.19 -22.74
N LYS A 175 2.26 -13.15 -21.90
CA LYS A 175 3.54 -12.64 -21.40
C LYS A 175 4.16 -13.52 -20.30
N LEU A 176 3.34 -14.31 -19.59
CA LEU A 176 3.78 -15.23 -18.54
C LEU A 176 4.19 -16.63 -19.07
N LYS A 177 4.06 -16.89 -20.38
CA LYS A 177 4.44 -18.15 -21.03
C LYS A 177 5.87 -18.10 -21.55
#